data_AF-W2IBF0-F1
#
_entry.id   AF-W2IBF0-F1
#
_cell.length_a   1.000
_cell.length_b   1.000
_cell.length_c   1.000
_cell.angle_alpha   90.00
_cell.angle_beta   90.00
_cell.angle_gamma   90.00
#
_symmetry.space_group_name_H-M   'P 1'
#
loop_
_entity.id
_entity.type
_entity.pdbx_description
1 polymer ?
#
loop_
_entity_poly.entity_id
_entity_poly.type
_entity_poly.pdbx_seq_one_letter_code
_entity_poly.pdbx_strand_id
1 'polypeptide(L)'
;MLQSWLATICSAAALASAVAAGDAYDAQAQAIVDGFSAEQLLGQMTQLTLSTVMNDTTRELNETAVRSFAQQHVGSYLNTYWDKPVNGSYGYNASEFRSIIQRIQEISMEENGGH
;
A
#
# COMPACT_ATOMS: atom_id res chain seq x y z
N MET A 1 -31.82 30.28 18.15
CA MET A 1 -31.86 30.71 16.74
C MET A 1 -30.44 30.80 16.15
N LEU A 2 -29.56 31.66 16.65
CA LEU A 2 -28.18 31.81 16.15
C LEU A 2 -27.33 30.50 16.19
N GLN A 3 -27.44 29.73 17.28
CA GLN A 3 -26.72 28.46 17.43
C GLN A 3 -27.16 27.36 16.45
N SER A 4 -28.46 27.30 16.11
CA SER A 4 -28.98 26.32 15.14
C SER A 4 -28.50 26.64 13.72
N TRP A 5 -28.35 27.92 13.38
CA TRP A 5 -27.89 28.35 12.06
C TRP A 5 -26.39 28.10 11.88
N LEU A 6 -25.60 28.33 12.93
CA LEU A 6 -24.18 27.96 12.97
C LEU A 6 -23.97 26.46 12.77
N ALA A 7 -24.76 25.61 13.43
CA ALA A 7 -24.66 24.16 13.27
C ALA A 7 -24.97 23.71 11.83
N THR A 8 -26.05 24.22 11.21
CA THR A 8 -26.41 23.89 9.83
C THR A 8 -25.36 24.35 8.82
N ILE A 9 -24.77 25.54 9.01
CA ILE A 9 -23.70 26.06 8.13
C ILE A 9 -22.43 25.20 8.27
N CYS A 10 -22.04 24.83 9.48
CA CYS A 10 -20.88 23.95 9.71
C CYS A 10 -21.08 22.55 9.09
N SER A 11 -22.29 21.98 9.19
CA SER A 11 -22.61 20.68 8.57
C SER A 11 -22.61 20.75 7.04
N ALA A 12 -23.13 21.82 6.45
CA ALA A 12 -23.10 22.01 4.99
C ALA A 12 -21.67 22.24 4.47
N ALA A 13 -20.86 23.01 5.20
CA ALA A 13 -19.45 23.22 4.88
C ALA A 13 -18.66 21.91 4.96
N ALA A 14 -18.84 21.10 6.02
CA ALA A 14 -18.16 19.82 6.16
C ALA A 14 -18.54 18.83 5.03
N LEU A 15 -19.80 18.81 4.62
CA LEU A 15 -20.26 17.97 3.51
C LEU A 15 -19.68 18.44 2.16
N ALA A 16 -19.68 19.75 1.89
CA ALA A 16 -19.08 20.31 0.69
C ALA A 16 -17.57 20.04 0.61
N SER A 17 -16.85 20.15 1.73
CA SER A 17 -15.43 19.78 1.84
C SER A 17 -15.19 18.30 1.55
N ALA A 18 -16.05 17.41 2.05
CA ALA A 18 -15.92 15.98 1.82
C ALA A 18 -16.18 15.59 0.35
N VAL A 19 -17.18 16.21 -0.29
CA VAL A 19 -17.48 16.00 -1.72
C VAL A 19 -16.34 16.51 -2.60
N ALA A 20 -15.83 17.71 -2.35
CA ALA A 20 -14.70 18.26 -3.09
C ALA A 20 -13.40 17.45 -2.89
N ALA A 21 -13.21 16.85 -1.71
CA ALA A 21 -12.09 15.95 -1.46
C ALA A 21 -12.21 14.63 -2.25
N GLY A 22 -13.44 14.10 -2.40
CA GLY A 22 -13.69 12.94 -3.27
C GLY A 22 -13.27 13.20 -4.71
N ASP A 23 -13.70 14.33 -5.27
CA ASP A 23 -13.35 14.74 -6.64
C ASP A 23 -11.83 14.91 -6.84
N ALA A 24 -11.12 15.42 -5.83
CA ALA A 24 -9.67 15.64 -5.91
C ALA A 24 -8.86 14.33 -5.91
N TYR A 25 -9.26 13.35 -5.09
CA TYR A 25 -8.58 12.04 -5.07
C TYR A 25 -8.89 11.21 -6.32
N ASP A 26 -10.11 11.27 -6.83
CA ASP A 26 -10.47 10.60 -8.08
C ASP A 26 -9.70 11.19 -9.27
N ALA A 27 -9.59 12.52 -9.35
CA ALA A 27 -8.79 13.18 -10.38
C ALA A 27 -7.29 12.81 -10.27
N GLN A 28 -6.75 12.71 -9.05
CA GLN A 28 -5.37 12.28 -8.83
C GLN A 28 -5.15 10.83 -9.23
N ALA A 29 -6.04 9.92 -8.85
CA ALA A 29 -5.98 8.51 -9.21
C ALA A 29 -6.07 8.32 -10.72
N GLN A 30 -6.99 9.04 -11.38
CA GLN A 30 -7.12 9.01 -12.83
C GLN A 30 -5.84 9.50 -13.52
N ALA A 31 -5.26 10.61 -13.06
CA ALA A 31 -4.01 11.14 -13.62
C ALA A 31 -2.82 10.17 -13.45
N ILE A 32 -2.77 9.41 -12.34
CA ILE A 32 -1.77 8.36 -12.12
C ILE A 32 -1.98 7.21 -13.11
N VAL A 33 -3.20 6.68 -13.20
CA VAL A 33 -3.53 5.53 -14.07
C VAL A 33 -3.36 5.89 -15.55
N ASP A 34 -3.75 7.09 -15.97
CA ASP A 34 -3.55 7.59 -17.34
C ASP A 34 -2.06 7.70 -17.72
N GLY A 35 -1.18 7.80 -16.72
CA GLY A 35 0.27 7.84 -16.90
C GLY A 35 0.95 6.47 -17.05
N PHE A 36 0.24 5.37 -16.83
CA PHE A 36 0.81 4.03 -16.87
C PHE A 36 0.87 3.44 -18.28
N SER A 37 1.93 2.67 -18.55
CA SER A 37 1.92 1.69 -19.64
C SER A 37 0.94 0.55 -19.34
N ALA A 38 0.64 -0.27 -20.35
CA ALA A 38 -0.20 -1.45 -20.15
C ALA A 38 0.42 -2.44 -19.14
N GLU A 39 1.74 -2.60 -19.16
CA GLU A 39 2.48 -3.45 -18.25
C GLU A 39 2.44 -2.92 -16.82
N GLN A 40 2.62 -1.60 -16.63
CA GLN A 40 2.49 -0.96 -15.33
C GLN A 40 1.08 -1.12 -14.75
N LEU A 41 0.04 -0.92 -15.57
CA LEU A 41 -1.34 -1.12 -15.16
C LEU A 41 -1.59 -2.58 -14.71
N LEU A 42 -1.12 -3.56 -15.47
CA LEU A 42 -1.24 -4.98 -15.12
C LEU A 42 -0.48 -5.33 -13.84
N GLY A 43 0.73 -4.78 -13.66
CA GLY A 43 1.51 -4.94 -12.45
C GLY A 43 0.79 -4.38 -11.22
N GLN A 44 0.23 -3.17 -11.32
CA GLN A 44 -0.50 -2.53 -10.24
C GLN A 44 -1.78 -3.30 -9.86
N MET A 45 -2.38 -4.03 -10.81
CA MET A 45 -3.49 -4.96 -10.56
C MET A 45 -3.04 -6.32 -10.00
N THR A 46 -1.74 -6.57 -9.89
CA THR A 46 -1.16 -7.83 -9.41
C THR A 46 -0.84 -7.76 -7.93
N GLN A 47 -1.36 -8.73 -7.18
CA GLN A 47 -1.03 -8.92 -5.77
C GLN A 47 -0.40 -10.30 -5.56
N LEU A 48 0.76 -10.33 -4.92
CA LEU A 48 1.45 -11.56 -4.52
C LEU A 48 1.23 -11.84 -3.03
N THR A 49 1.45 -13.08 -2.61
CA THR A 49 1.56 -13.37 -1.18
C THR A 49 2.97 -13.00 -0.69
N LEU A 50 3.08 -12.49 0.54
CA LEU A 50 4.36 -12.11 1.12
C LEU A 50 5.37 -13.27 1.08
N SER A 51 4.93 -14.52 1.23
CA SER A 51 5.82 -15.69 1.17
C SER A 51 6.60 -15.82 -0.13
N THR A 52 6.12 -15.27 -1.24
CA THR A 52 6.83 -15.26 -2.52
C THR A 52 8.16 -14.49 -2.47
N VAL A 53 8.30 -13.57 -1.51
CA VAL A 53 9.48 -12.70 -1.35
C VAL A 53 10.17 -12.86 0.01
N MET A 54 9.95 -13.97 0.70
CA MET A 54 10.61 -14.25 1.99
C MET A 54 11.61 -15.40 1.85
N ASN A 55 12.67 -15.36 2.64
CA ASN A 55 13.59 -16.49 2.78
C ASN A 55 13.01 -17.52 3.74
N ASP A 56 12.87 -18.77 3.31
CA ASP A 56 12.22 -19.82 4.09
C ASP A 56 12.93 -20.12 5.43
N THR A 57 14.26 -20.09 5.42
CA THR A 57 15.07 -20.44 6.60
C THR A 57 15.18 -19.28 7.59
N THR A 58 15.52 -18.07 7.11
CA THR A 58 15.78 -16.92 7.99
C THR A 58 14.50 -16.17 8.34
N ARG A 59 13.43 -16.34 7.56
CA ARG A 59 12.16 -15.59 7.69
C ARG A 59 12.35 -14.07 7.52
N GLU A 60 13.42 -13.69 6.85
CA GLU A 60 13.73 -12.31 6.45
C GLU A 60 13.35 -12.10 4.98
N LEU A 61 13.27 -10.83 4.57
CA LEU A 61 12.93 -10.46 3.20
C LEU A 61 14.00 -10.94 2.21
N ASN A 62 13.58 -11.53 1.10
CA ASN A 62 14.45 -11.82 -0.04
C ASN A 62 14.44 -10.61 -0.99
N GLU A 63 15.36 -9.67 -0.78
CA GLU A 63 15.40 -8.41 -1.56
C GLU A 63 15.58 -8.64 -3.06
N THR A 64 16.30 -9.69 -3.48
CA THR A 64 16.43 -10.04 -4.90
C THR A 64 15.08 -10.36 -5.53
N ALA A 65 14.24 -11.12 -4.82
CA ALA A 65 12.89 -11.41 -5.28
C ALA A 65 12.01 -10.15 -5.30
N VAL A 66 12.07 -9.32 -4.25
CA VAL A 66 11.32 -8.04 -4.21
C VAL A 66 11.70 -7.14 -5.39
N ARG A 67 13.00 -6.98 -5.68
CA ARG A 67 13.47 -6.18 -6.83
C ARG A 67 12.95 -6.74 -8.15
N SER A 68 13.01 -8.06 -8.34
CA SER A 68 12.52 -8.70 -9.56
C SER A 68 11.02 -8.47 -9.78
N PHE A 69 10.21 -8.46 -8.73
CA PHE A 69 8.78 -8.17 -8.83
C PHE A 69 8.46 -6.67 -8.89
N ALA A 70 9.28 -5.81 -8.29
CA ALA A 70 9.18 -4.37 -8.44
C ALA A 70 9.43 -3.94 -9.90
N GLN A 71 10.43 -4.53 -10.56
CA GLN A 71 10.68 -4.34 -12.00
C GLN A 71 9.52 -4.84 -12.90
N GLN A 72 8.62 -5.67 -12.36
CA GLN A 72 7.39 -6.12 -13.00
C GLN A 72 6.16 -5.33 -12.52
N HIS A 73 6.37 -4.21 -11.82
CA HIS A 73 5.32 -3.30 -11.36
C HIS A 73 4.30 -3.91 -10.39
N VAL A 74 4.62 -5.01 -9.70
CA VAL A 74 3.69 -5.65 -8.74
C VAL A 74 3.25 -4.64 -7.68
N GLY A 75 1.95 -4.34 -7.64
CA GLY A 75 1.39 -3.28 -6.80
C GLY A 75 1.12 -3.67 -5.35
N SER A 76 1.06 -4.97 -5.03
CA SER A 76 0.69 -5.40 -3.67
C SER A 76 1.33 -6.72 -3.23
N TYR A 77 1.61 -6.80 -1.93
CA TYR A 77 1.97 -8.03 -1.22
C TYR A 77 1.01 -8.23 -0.03
N LEU A 78 0.39 -9.40 0.04
CA LEU A 78 -0.58 -9.75 1.08
C LEU A 78 -0.05 -10.82 2.04
N ASN A 79 -0.50 -10.73 3.30
CA ASN A 79 -0.34 -11.70 4.38
C ASN A 79 0.92 -11.48 5.23
N THR A 80 1.08 -12.34 6.24
CA THR A 80 2.30 -12.53 7.01
C THR A 80 3.01 -13.82 6.58
N TYR A 81 4.30 -13.96 6.87
CA TYR A 81 5.05 -15.20 6.63
C TYR A 81 4.97 -16.15 7.83
N TRP A 82 3.76 -16.38 8.33
CA TRP A 82 3.50 -17.20 9.51
C TRP A 82 2.23 -18.03 9.28
N ASP A 83 2.39 -19.35 9.33
CA ASP A 83 1.32 -20.35 9.26
C ASP A 83 1.05 -21.00 10.63
N LYS A 84 2.06 -21.01 11.50
CA LYS A 84 2.03 -21.57 12.86
C LYS A 84 3.06 -20.89 13.77
N PRO A 85 2.97 -21.08 15.10
CA PRO A 85 3.97 -20.57 16.02
C PRO A 85 5.35 -21.19 15.80
N VAL A 86 6.41 -20.39 15.98
CA VAL A 86 7.81 -20.79 15.84
C VAL A 86 8.55 -20.33 17.08
N ASN A 87 9.16 -21.26 17.82
CA ASN A 87 9.91 -20.98 19.04
C ASN A 87 9.14 -20.11 20.05
N GLY A 88 7.83 -20.31 20.17
CA GLY A 88 6.96 -19.56 21.07
C GLY A 88 6.54 -18.18 20.57
N SER A 89 7.02 -17.73 19.40
CA SER A 89 6.51 -16.56 18.72
C SER A 89 5.33 -16.93 17.80
N TYR A 90 4.38 -16.00 17.65
CA TYR A 90 3.15 -16.16 16.87
C TYR A 90 3.10 -15.26 15.63
N GLY A 91 4.15 -14.48 15.39
CA GLY A 91 4.19 -13.49 14.33
C GLY A 91 5.37 -12.53 14.49
N TYR A 92 5.52 -11.65 13.51
CA TYR A 92 6.38 -10.49 13.65
C TYR A 92 5.78 -9.52 14.67
N ASN A 93 6.61 -8.94 15.51
CA ASN A 93 6.19 -7.78 16.29
C ASN A 93 6.04 -6.54 15.39
N ALA A 94 5.45 -5.47 15.92
CA ALA A 94 5.16 -4.27 15.15
C ALA A 94 6.41 -3.61 14.54
N SER A 95 7.56 -3.68 15.21
CA SER A 95 8.81 -3.09 14.71
C SER A 95 9.38 -3.94 13.57
N GLU A 96 9.42 -5.26 13.73
CA GLU A 96 9.88 -6.20 12.69
C GLU A 96 9.05 -6.08 11.42
N PHE A 97 7.72 -6.12 11.55
CA PHE A 97 6.85 -6.06 10.38
C PHE A 97 6.90 -4.69 9.68
N ARG A 98 7.04 -3.60 10.46
CA ARG A 98 7.25 -2.26 9.88
C ARG A 98 8.54 -2.20 9.09
N SER A 99 9.64 -2.78 9.57
CA SER A 99 10.90 -2.82 8.83
C SER A 99 10.78 -3.59 7.51
N ILE A 100 10.06 -4.72 7.51
CA ILE A 100 9.78 -5.50 6.29
C ILE A 100 9.00 -4.66 5.28
N ILE A 101 7.89 -4.05 5.70
CA ILE A 101 7.05 -3.22 4.82
C ILE A 101 7.86 -2.04 4.29
N GLN A 102 8.57 -1.34 5.16
CA GLN A 102 9.38 -0.18 4.78
C GLN A 102 10.40 -0.57 3.71
N ARG A 103 11.08 -1.71 3.87
CA ARG A 103 12.09 -2.14 2.89
C ARG A 103 11.47 -2.50 1.54
N ILE A 104 10.30 -3.12 1.51
CA ILE A 104 9.54 -3.38 0.26
C ILE A 104 9.19 -2.06 -0.44
N GLN A 105 8.74 -1.04 0.31
CA GLN A 105 8.39 0.26 -0.25
C GLN A 105 9.63 0.99 -0.79
N GLU A 106 10.75 0.99 -0.06
CA GLU A 106 12.02 1.56 -0.52
C GLU A 106 12.47 0.91 -1.83
N ILE A 107 12.47 -0.42 -1.91
CA ILE A 107 12.85 -1.15 -3.14
C ILE A 107 11.90 -0.80 -4.29
N SER A 108 10.60 -0.71 -4.04
CA SER A 108 9.63 -0.34 -5.08
C SER A 108 9.93 1.07 -5.62
N MET A 109 10.17 2.04 -4.73
CA MET A 109 10.57 3.39 -5.13
C MET A 109 11.90 3.41 -5.91
N GLU A 110 12.88 2.61 -5.49
CA GLU A 110 14.19 2.50 -6.16
C GLU A 110 14.07 1.94 -7.59
N GLU A 111 13.27 0.89 -7.79
CA GLU A 111 13.20 0.15 -9.07
C GLU A 111 12.18 0.73 -10.06
N ASN A 112 11.03 1.23 -9.56
CA ASN A 112 9.92 1.63 -10.41
C ASN A 112 9.26 2.97 -10.02
N GLY A 113 9.83 3.71 -9.07
CA GLY A 113 9.26 4.99 -8.64
C GLY A 113 7.95 4.86 -7.85
N GLY A 114 7.64 3.66 -7.37
CA GLY A 114 6.43 3.34 -6.62
C GLY A 114 5.24 2.91 -7.50
N HIS A 115 5.46 2.56 -8.76
CA HIS A 115 4.45 2.07 -9.69
C HIS A 115 5.00 1.09 -10.73
#